data_AF-A0A8B0SUI6-F1
#
_entry.id   AF-A0A8B0SUI6-F1
#
_cell.length_a   1.000
_cell.length_b   1.000
_cell.length_c   1.000
_cell.angle_alpha   90.00
_cell.angle_beta   90.00
_cell.angle_gamma   90.00
#
_symmetry.space_group_name_H-M   'P 1'
#
loop_
_entity.id
_entity.type
_entity.pdbx_description
1 polymer ?
#
loop_
_entity_poly.entity_id
_entity_poly.type
_entity_poly.pdbx_seq_one_letter_code
_entity_poly.pdbx_strand_id
1 'polypeptide(L)' 'MTLIQRFGSALNLNVHYHMLFLDGVYAEDDYGKQRFHRVKAPTYDELNTLAHTLSHRIARCMEKAWDFGA' A
#
# COMPACT_ATOMS: atom_id res chain seq x y z
N MET A 1 9.23 -6.56 -11.51
CA MET A 1 8.92 -7.28 -12.78
C MET A 1 7.42 -7.17 -12.99
N THR A 2 6.99 -6.65 -14.14
CA THR A 2 5.56 -6.52 -14.46
C THR A 2 5.30 -7.43 -15.67
N LEU A 3 4.49 -8.47 -15.49
CA LEU A 3 4.00 -9.27 -16.60
C LEU A 3 2.60 -8.80 -16.99
N ILE A 4 2.43 -8.46 -18.27
CA ILE A 4 1.14 -8.10 -18.85
C ILE A 4 0.57 -9.36 -19.49
N GLN A 5 -0.49 -9.92 -18.89
CA GLN A 5 -1.20 -11.07 -19.42
C GLN A 5 -2.48 -10.61 -20.13
N ARG A 6 -2.54 -10.77 -21.46
CA ARG A 6 -3.74 -10.50 -22.27
C ARG A 6 -4.49 -11.80 -22.51
N PHE A 7 -5.59 -12.04 -21.81
CA PHE A 7 -6.55 -13.08 -22.20
C PHE A 7 -7.49 -12.50 -23.25
N GLY A 8 -7.39 -12.98 -24.48
CA GLY A 8 -8.24 -12.54 -25.58
C GLY A 8 -9.45 -13.45 -25.76
N SER A 9 -10.65 -12.92 -25.52
CA SER A 9 -11.88 -13.35 -26.24
C SER A 9 -13.05 -12.39 -25.98
N ALA A 10 -13.56 -11.81 -27.07
CA ALA A 10 -14.85 -11.14 -27.35
C ALA A 10 -15.57 -10.21 -26.35
N LEU A 11 -15.23 -10.10 -25.06
CA LEU A 11 -15.93 -9.20 -24.13
C LEU A 11 -14.94 -8.48 -23.20
N ASN A 12 -14.73 -7.19 -23.47
CA ASN A 12 -14.15 -6.15 -22.60
C ASN A 12 -12.86 -6.51 -21.83
N LEU A 13 -11.71 -6.30 -22.47
CA LEU A 13 -10.37 -6.52 -21.92
C LEU A 13 -10.03 -5.50 -20.81
N ASN A 14 -10.37 -5.80 -19.56
CA ASN A 14 -9.80 -5.10 -18.41
C ASN A 14 -8.34 -5.54 -18.23
N VAL A 15 -7.40 -4.61 -18.36
CA VAL A 15 -5.97 -4.87 -18.10
C VAL A 15 -5.79 -5.16 -16.61
N HIS A 16 -5.48 -6.41 -16.25
CA HIS A 16 -5.18 -6.79 -14.88
C HIS A 16 -3.67 -6.77 -14.66
N TYR A 17 -3.19 -5.80 -13.89
CA TYR A 17 -1.77 -5.65 -13.59
C TYR A 17 -1.36 -6.64 -12.49
N HIS A 18 -0.68 -7.73 -12.88
CA HIS A 18 0.02 -8.59 -11.92
C HIS A 18 1.39 -7.96 -11.63
N MET A 19 1.46 -7.13 -10.58
CA MET A 19 2.74 -6.56 -10.13
C MET A 19 3.33 -7.45 -9.03
N LEU A 20 4.44 -8.10 -9.35
CA LEU A 20 5.32 -8.72 -8.35
C LEU A 20 6.13 -7.60 -7.70
N PHE A 21 5.65 -7.13 -6.56
CA PHE A 21 6.39 -6.19 -5.72
C PHE A 21 7.47 -6.95 -4.95
N LEU A 22 8.70 -6.46 -5.05
CA LEU A 22 9.73 -6.84 -4.10
C LEU A 22 9.39 -6.15 -2.77
N ASP A 23 9.42 -6.88 -1.66
CA ASP A 23 9.16 -6.34 -0.33
C ASP A 23 10.32 -5.43 0.10
N GLY A 24 10.29 -4.20 -0.38
CA GLY A 24 11.36 -3.22 -0.20
C GLY A 24 11.07 -1.88 -0.88
N VAL A 25 11.84 -0.88 -0.47
CA VAL A 25 11.76 0.49 -0.99
C VAL A 25 13.02 0.84 -1.76
N TYR A 26 12.90 1.65 -2.79
CA TYR A 26 14.07 2.32 -3.36
C TYR A 26 14.27 3.63 -2.61
N ALA A 27 15.46 3.84 -2.06
CA ALA A 27 15.86 5.08 -1.42
C ALA A 27 17.18 5.57 -2.03
N GLU A 28 17.35 6.88 -2.06
CA GLU A 28 18.59 7.50 -2.50
C GLU A 28 19.68 7.29 -1.44
N ASP A 29 20.86 6.84 -1.85
CA ASP A 29 22.03 6.83 -0.98
C ASP A 29 22.67 8.23 -0.90
N ASP A 30 23.64 8.39 0.01
CA ASP A 30 24.34 9.67 0.24
C ASP A 30 25.05 10.23 -1.02
N TYR A 31 25.14 9.43 -2.09
CA TYR A 31 25.79 9.78 -3.35
C TYR A 31 24.79 9.92 -4.52
N GLY A 32 23.48 10.01 -4.23
CA GLY A 32 22.45 10.24 -5.24
C GLY A 32 21.99 8.99 -6.00
N LYS A 33 22.43 7.80 -5.60
CA LYS A 33 22.09 6.55 -6.28
C LYS A 33 20.92 5.85 -5.62
N GLN A 34 19.90 5.52 -6.41
CA GLN A 34 18.76 4.73 -5.96
C GLN A 34 19.19 3.31 -5.60
N ARG A 35 19.07 2.93 -4.33
CA ARG A 35 19.35 1.60 -3.80
C ARG A 35 18.08 0.93 -3.31
N PHE A 36 17.98 -0.37 -3.57
CA PHE A 36 16.89 -1.18 -3.03
C PHE A 36 17.17 -1.56 -1.58
N HIS A 37 16.26 -1.21 -0.69
CA HIS A 37 16.26 -1.57 0.72
C HIS A 37 15.15 -2.57 0.97
N ARG A 38 15.52 -3.81 1.27
CA ARG A 38 14.56 -4.84 1.63
C ARG A 38 13.88 -4.45 2.95
N VAL A 39 12.56 -4.39 2.93
CA VAL A 39 11.77 -4.16 4.13
C VAL A 39 11.71 -5.47 4.88
N LYS A 40 11.93 -5.42 6.20
CA LYS A 40 11.72 -6.59 7.04
C LYS A 40 10.22 -6.79 7.19
N ALA A 41 9.80 -8.05 7.24
CA ALA A 41 8.43 -8.37 7.59
C ALA A 41 8.07 -7.66 8.91
N PRO A 42 6.94 -6.94 8.98
CA PRO A 42 6.54 -6.26 10.18
C PRO A 42 6.28 -7.27 11.30
N THR A 43 6.60 -6.87 12.52
CA THR A 43 6.30 -7.66 13.72
C THR A 43 4.81 -7.57 14.04
N TYR A 44 4.31 -8.56 14.80
CA TYR A 44 2.92 -8.56 15.27
C TYR A 44 2.58 -7.29 16.08
N ASP A 45 3.52 -6.80 16.89
CA ASP A 45 3.33 -5.61 17.73
C ASP A 45 3.27 -4.33 16.90
N GLU A 46 4.09 -4.20 15.85
CA GLU A 46 4.01 -3.09 14.90
C GLU A 46 2.67 -3.07 14.17
N LEU A 47 2.19 -4.25 13.74
CA LEU A 47 0.88 -4.37 13.08
C LEU A 47 -0.27 -3.99 14.02
N ASN A 48 -0.25 -4.45 15.27
CA ASN A 48 -1.27 -4.10 16.26
C ASN A 48 -1.27 -2.60 16.57
N THR A 49 -0.08 -2.02 16.74
CA THR A 49 0.07 -0.58 17.00
C THR A 49 -0.47 0.24 15.83
N LEU A 50 -0.16 -0.18 14.59
CA LEU A 50 -0.67 0.46 13.39
C LEU A 50 -2.19 0.34 13.31
N ALA A 51 -2.74 -0.86 13.49
CA ALA A 51 -4.19 -1.11 13.44
C ALA A 51 -4.95 -0.30 14.50
N HIS A 52 -4.41 -0.23 15.72
CA HIS A 52 -4.97 0.59 16.80
C HIS A 52 -4.95 2.08 16.45
N THR A 53 -3.83 2.58 15.93
CA THR A 53 -3.67 3.97 15.50
C THR A 53 -4.66 4.32 14.39
N LEU A 54 -4.81 3.44 13.40
CA LEU A 54 -5.73 3.64 12.29
C LEU A 54 -7.18 3.65 12.75
N SER A 55 -7.55 2.70 13.62
CA SER A 55 -8.89 2.63 14.21
C SER A 55 -9.26 3.91 14.96
N HIS A 56 -8.34 4.41 15.80
CA HIS A 56 -8.55 5.66 16.53
C HIS A 56 -8.66 6.87 15.60
N ARG A 57 -7.83 6.95 14.55
CA ARG A 57 -7.90 8.04 13.57
C ARG A 57 -9.21 8.02 12.80
N ILE A 58 -9.67 6.85 12.37
CA ILE A 58 -10.93 6.68 11.64
C ILE A 58 -12.10 7.08 12.53
N ALA A 59 -12.17 6.57 13.77
CA ALA A 59 -13.22 6.93 14.73
C ALA A 59 -13.31 8.45 14.92
N ARG A 60 -12.17 9.12 15.18
CA ARG A 60 -12.12 10.57 15.33
C ARG A 60 -12.52 11.33 14.06
N CYS A 61 -12.18 10.82 12.88
CA CYS A 61 -12.62 11.41 11.62
C CYS A 61 -14.14 11.28 11.45
N MET A 62 -14.72 10.15 11.85
CA MET A 62 -16.17 9.93 11.78
C MET A 62 -16.94 10.82 12.77
N GLU A 63 -16.45 10.97 14.00
CA GLU A 63 -17.01 11.92 14.97
C GLU A 63 -17.05 13.35 14.43
N LYS A 64 -15.92 13.82 13.88
CA LYS A 64 -15.85 15.14 13.27
C LYS A 64 -16.79 15.28 12.06
N ALA A 65 -16.83 14.29 11.18
CA ALA A 65 -17.70 14.34 10.01
C ALA A 65 -19.18 14.34 10.40
N TRP A 66 -19.54 13.68 11.50
CA TRP A 66 -20.88 13.66 12.04
C TRP A 66 -21.29 15.01 12.65
N ASP A 67 -20.38 15.69 13.36
CA ASP A 67 -20.64 17.01 13.96
C ASP A 67 -20.85 18.13 12.93
N PHE A 68 -20.35 17.99 11.69
CA PHE A 68 -20.62 18.95 10.60
C PHE A 68 -21.91 18.67 9.81
N GLY A 69 -22.58 17.55 10.09
CA GLY A 69 -23.83 17.14 9.44
C GLY A 69 -25.09 17.35 10.29
N ALA A 70 -24.95 17.90 11.51
CA ALA A 70 -26.04 18.20 12.43
C ALA A 70 -26.38 19.70 12.47
#